data_AF-A0A4U7DKX5-F1
#
_entry.id   AF-A0A4U7DKX5-F1
#
_cell.length_a   1.000
_cell.length_b   1.000
_cell.length_c   1.000
_cell.angle_alpha   90.00
_cell.angle_beta   90.00
_cell.angle_gamma   90.00
#
_symmetry.space_group_name_H-M   'P 1'
#
loop_
_entity.id
_entity.type
_entity.pdbx_description
1 polymer ?
#
loop_
_entity_poly.entity_id
_entity_poly.type
_entity_poly.pdbx_seq_one_letter_code
_entity_poly.pdbx_strand_id
1 'polypeptide(L)'
;MSTPYAQSQLASVTARGGAWLIDIVASVAVAAVVSLAVGAVSAGLADLAFLLVAFGWYVASEAVWGRTPGKWIVGIEVVDTDGDEVSSVAAVVRNVTKIVGGASLLLILAGVVFIADSPNSQRLGDRLADTLVVRV
;
A
#
# COMPACT_ATOMS: atom_id res chain seq x y z
N MET A 1 -13.77 -6.41 22.36
CA MET A 1 -13.76 -4.94 22.22
C MET A 1 -12.36 -4.45 22.56
N SER A 2 -11.45 -4.59 21.61
CA SER A 2 -10.20 -3.83 21.57
C SER A 2 -10.58 -2.36 21.43
N THR A 3 -9.96 -1.51 22.25
CA THR A 3 -10.22 -0.08 22.20
C THR A 3 -9.66 0.47 20.88
N PRO A 4 -10.36 1.36 20.16
CA PRO A 4 -9.81 1.97 18.95
C PRO A 4 -8.42 2.55 19.25
N TYR A 5 -7.47 2.34 18.33
CA TYR A 5 -6.12 2.87 18.49
C TYR A 5 -6.14 4.36 18.86
N ALA A 6 -5.39 4.72 19.91
CA ALA A 6 -5.21 6.12 20.26
C ALA A 6 -4.60 6.89 19.08
N GLN A 7 -5.00 8.14 18.84
CA GLN A 7 -4.51 8.92 17.70
C GLN A 7 -2.98 9.06 17.65
N SER A 8 -2.29 9.00 18.80
CA SER A 8 -0.83 9.00 18.88
C SER A 8 -0.18 7.77 18.24
N GLN A 9 -0.90 6.65 18.15
CA GLN A 9 -0.44 5.40 17.54
C GLN A 9 -0.62 5.38 16.02
N LEU A 10 -1.46 6.27 15.47
CA LEU A 10 -1.68 6.35 14.03
C LEU A 10 -0.41 6.82 13.31
N ALA A 11 -0.11 6.17 12.20
CA ALA A 11 1.02 6.54 11.37
C ALA A 11 0.79 7.90 10.72
N SER A 12 1.71 8.84 10.98
CA SER A 12 1.70 10.16 10.35
C SER A 12 1.81 10.08 8.83
N VAL A 13 1.32 11.12 8.13
CA VAL A 13 1.44 11.28 6.68
C VAL A 13 2.88 11.09 6.19
N THR A 14 3.86 11.63 6.93
CA THR A 14 5.28 11.55 6.58
C THR A 14 5.83 10.12 6.65
N ALA A 15 5.51 9.37 7.70
CA ALA A 15 5.86 7.95 7.82
C ALA A 15 5.25 7.13 6.67
N ARG A 16 3.96 7.34 6.40
CA ARG A 16 3.27 6.71 5.26
C ARG A 16 3.90 7.09 3.91
N GLY A 17 4.36 8.34 3.77
CA GLY A 17 5.04 8.85 2.58
C GLY A 17 6.44 8.25 2.40
N GLY A 18 7.22 8.15 3.47
CA GLY A 18 8.55 7.53 3.47
C GLY A 18 8.46 6.05 3.09
N ALA A 19 7.52 5.31 3.67
CA ALA A 19 7.29 3.91 3.31
C ALA A 19 6.92 3.77 1.84
N TRP A 20 6.04 4.64 1.33
CA TRP A 20 5.64 4.66 -0.07
C TRP A 20 6.80 4.97 -1.03
N LEU A 21 7.72 5.86 -0.68
CA LEU A 21 8.91 6.16 -1.49
C LEU A 21 9.85 4.94 -1.59
N ILE A 22 10.02 4.20 -0.49
CA ILE A 22 10.82 2.98 -0.50
C ILE A 22 10.13 1.93 -1.36
N ASP A 23 8.83 1.72 -1.15
CA ASP A 23 8.05 0.71 -1.85
C ASP A 23 7.96 0.98 -3.35
N ILE A 24 7.82 2.23 -3.80
CA ILE A 24 7.71 2.52 -5.23
C ILE A 24 9.03 2.24 -5.95
N VAL A 25 10.16 2.58 -5.35
CA VAL A 25 11.48 2.28 -5.92
C VAL A 25 11.70 0.77 -5.98
N ALA A 26 11.43 0.06 -4.88
CA ALA A 26 11.56 -1.38 -4.81
C ALA A 26 10.62 -2.10 -5.81
N SER A 27 9.34 -1.72 -5.83
CA SER A 27 8.35 -2.35 -6.70
C SER A 27 8.66 -2.13 -8.17
N VAL A 28 9.09 -0.92 -8.55
CA VAL A 28 9.47 -0.61 -9.94
C VAL A 28 10.74 -1.34 -10.35
N ALA A 29 11.75 -1.40 -9.48
CA ALA A 29 12.99 -2.12 -9.77
C ALA A 29 12.72 -3.63 -9.99
N VAL A 30 11.97 -4.26 -9.09
CA VAL A 30 11.61 -5.68 -9.22
C VAL A 30 10.72 -5.91 -10.45
N ALA A 31 9.72 -5.05 -10.69
CA ALA A 31 8.85 -5.14 -11.85
C ALA A 31 9.62 -4.99 -13.17
N ALA A 32 10.60 -4.07 -13.24
CA ALA A 32 11.43 -3.88 -14.42
C ALA A 32 12.30 -5.10 -14.71
N VAL A 33 12.94 -5.68 -13.70
CA VAL A 33 13.74 -6.91 -13.86
C VAL A 33 12.88 -8.08 -14.37
N VAL A 34 11.70 -8.28 -13.78
CA VAL A 34 10.78 -9.34 -14.21
C VAL A 34 10.25 -9.07 -15.62
N SER A 35 9.89 -7.83 -15.93
CA SER A 35 9.41 -7.43 -17.25
C SER A 35 10.47 -7.68 -18.34
N LEU A 36 11.74 -7.35 -18.09
CA LEU A 36 12.84 -7.64 -19.01
C LEU A 36 13.03 -9.14 -19.23
N ALA A 37 12.96 -9.94 -18.16
CA ALA A 37 13.09 -11.39 -18.26
C ALA A 37 11.93 -12.03 -19.05
N VAL A 38 10.68 -11.60 -18.78
CA VAL A 38 9.51 -12.07 -19.52
C VAL A 38 9.55 -11.58 -20.97
N GLY A 39 9.95 -10.32 -21.21
CA GLY A 39 10.04 -9.72 -22.53
C GLY A 39 11.07 -10.38 -23.44
N ALA A 40 12.14 -10.95 -22.88
CA ALA A 40 13.11 -11.75 -23.62
C ALA A 40 12.51 -13.05 -24.20
N VAL A 41 11.42 -13.56 -23.60
CA VAL A 41 10.68 -14.74 -24.07
C VAL A 41 9.46 -14.34 -24.90
N SER A 42 8.74 -13.32 -24.47
CA SER A 42 7.54 -12.80 -25.13
C SER A 42 7.37 -11.30 -24.86
N ALA A 43 7.69 -10.49 -25.87
CA ALA A 43 7.54 -9.04 -25.79
C ALA A 43 6.10 -8.61 -25.45
N GLY A 44 5.09 -9.34 -25.92
CA GLY A 44 3.68 -9.06 -25.65
C GLY A 44 3.24 -9.28 -24.19
N LEU A 45 4.05 -9.97 -23.38
CA LEU A 45 3.76 -10.22 -21.96
C LEU A 45 4.58 -9.34 -21.01
N ALA A 46 5.54 -8.56 -21.52
CA ALA A 46 6.46 -7.77 -20.69
C ALA A 46 5.73 -6.70 -19.86
N ASP A 47 4.80 -5.97 -20.47
CA ASP A 47 4.04 -4.91 -19.80
C ASP A 47 3.06 -5.48 -18.78
N LEU A 48 2.42 -6.61 -19.11
CA LEU A 48 1.54 -7.31 -18.18
C LEU A 48 2.32 -7.80 -16.95
N ALA A 49 3.50 -8.38 -17.15
CA ALA A 49 4.36 -8.81 -16.05
C ALA A 49 4.79 -7.64 -15.18
N PHE A 50 5.14 -6.49 -15.78
CA PHE A 50 5.47 -5.28 -15.04
C PHE A 50 4.31 -4.85 -14.13
N LEU A 51 3.09 -4.71 -14.67
CA LEU A 51 1.93 -4.27 -13.93
C LEU A 51 1.58 -5.25 -12.79
N LEU A 52 1.57 -6.55 -13.08
CA LEU A 52 1.27 -7.57 -12.07
C LEU A 52 2.24 -7.55 -10.90
N VAL A 53 3.55 -7.38 -11.16
CA VAL A 53 4.55 -7.30 -10.10
C VAL A 53 4.45 -5.97 -9.34
N ALA A 54 4.34 -4.85 -10.04
CA ALA A 54 4.29 -3.53 -9.43
C ALA A 54 3.08 -3.37 -8.48
N PHE A 55 1.89 -3.83 -8.88
CA PHE A 55 0.71 -3.79 -8.03
C PHE A 55 0.64 -4.95 -7.04
N GLY A 56 1.02 -6.15 -7.48
CA GLY A 56 1.07 -7.35 -6.65
C GLY A 56 1.99 -7.19 -5.45
N TRP A 57 3.08 -6.43 -5.56
CA TRP A 57 3.96 -6.06 -4.45
C TRP A 57 3.19 -5.56 -3.23
N TYR A 58 2.26 -4.63 -3.43
CA TYR A 58 1.50 -4.04 -2.33
C TYR A 58 0.44 -4.99 -1.78
N VAL A 59 -0.35 -5.58 -2.68
CA VAL A 59 -1.48 -6.44 -2.29
C VAL A 59 -0.98 -7.70 -1.59
N ALA A 60 0.00 -8.39 -2.17
CA ALA A 60 0.53 -9.64 -1.61
C ALA A 60 1.23 -9.39 -0.28
N SER A 61 2.09 -8.36 -0.19
CA SER A 61 2.80 -8.08 1.06
C SER A 61 1.86 -7.71 2.19
N GLU A 62 0.85 -6.89 1.91
CA GLU A 62 -0.12 -6.50 2.95
C GLU A 62 -1.09 -7.62 3.31
N ALA A 63 -1.45 -8.50 2.37
CA ALA A 63 -2.30 -9.66 2.64
C ALA A 63 -1.59 -10.73 3.48
N VAL A 64 -0.27 -10.86 3.33
CA VAL A 64 0.51 -11.90 4.03
C VAL A 64 1.11 -11.40 5.35
N TRP A 65 1.57 -10.15 5.40
CA TRP A 65 2.31 -9.62 6.54
C TRP A 65 1.68 -8.39 7.18
N GLY A 66 0.53 -7.91 6.69
CA GLY A 66 -0.05 -6.64 7.14
C GLY A 66 0.75 -5.40 6.74
N ARG A 67 1.89 -5.55 6.04
CA ARG A 67 2.81 -4.46 5.70
C ARG A 67 3.70 -4.81 4.52
N THR A 68 4.11 -3.79 3.79
CA THR A 68 5.10 -3.85 2.70
C THR A 68 6.52 -3.70 3.25
N PRO A 69 7.56 -4.10 2.50
CA PRO A 69 8.95 -3.91 2.95
C PRO A 69 9.32 -2.46 3.30
N GLY A 70 8.80 -1.46 2.57
CA GLY A 70 8.98 -0.05 2.94
C GLY A 70 8.32 0.31 4.28
N LYS A 71 7.14 -0.27 4.56
CA LYS A 71 6.46 -0.12 5.85
C LYS A 71 7.21 -0.81 6.99
N TRP A 72 7.83 -1.97 6.74
CA TRP A 72 8.71 -2.62 7.71
C TRP A 72 9.87 -1.72 8.11
N ILE A 73 10.55 -1.11 7.13
CA ILE A 73 11.70 -0.22 7.38
C ILE A 73 11.29 1.02 8.18
N VAL A 74 10.11 1.56 7.91
CA VAL A 74 9.59 2.76 8.60
C VAL A 74 8.95 2.44 9.95
N GLY A 75 8.72 1.17 10.28
CA GLY A 75 8.11 0.76 11.55
C GLY A 75 6.61 1.04 11.60
N ILE A 76 5.89 0.76 10.51
CA ILE A 76 4.43 0.90 10.46
C ILE A 76 3.77 -0.37 9.92
N GLU A 77 2.54 -0.60 10.36
CA GLU A 77 1.77 -1.79 10.02
C GLU A 77 0.32 -1.44 9.73
N VAL A 78 -0.32 -2.21 8.86
CA VAL A 78 -1.74 -2.09 8.59
C VAL A 78 -2.51 -3.13 9.36
N VAL A 79 -3.53 -2.67 10.07
CA VAL A 79 -4.45 -3.45 10.88
C VAL A 79 -5.88 -3.11 10.46
N ASP A 80 -6.86 -3.92 10.83
CA ASP A 80 -8.26 -3.51 10.71
C ASP A 80 -8.64 -2.45 11.77
N THR A 81 -9.87 -1.98 11.78
CA THR A 81 -10.34 -1.01 12.77
C THR A 81 -10.43 -1.56 14.19
N ASP A 82 -10.51 -2.88 14.37
CA ASP A 82 -10.49 -3.56 15.65
C ASP A 82 -9.06 -3.84 16.14
N GLY A 83 -8.06 -3.64 15.27
CA GLY A 83 -6.64 -3.81 15.55
C GLY A 83 -6.10 -5.21 15.25
N ASP A 84 -6.90 -6.06 14.62
CA ASP A 84 -6.52 -7.40 14.20
C ASP A 84 -5.80 -7.39 12.84
N GLU A 85 -5.26 -8.56 12.47
CA GLU A 85 -4.61 -8.77 11.19
C GLU A 85 -5.57 -8.53 10.01
N VAL A 86 -5.04 -7.93 8.96
CA VAL A 86 -5.80 -7.57 7.77
C VAL A 86 -6.13 -8.81 6.96
N SER A 87 -7.40 -8.95 6.56
CA SER A 87 -7.80 -9.97 5.59
C SER A 87 -7.27 -9.67 4.17
N SER A 88 -7.02 -10.72 3.38
CA SER A 88 -6.57 -10.57 1.98
C SER A 88 -7.51 -9.72 1.13
N VAL A 89 -8.82 -9.79 1.40
CA VAL A 89 -9.82 -8.94 0.72
C VAL A 89 -9.63 -7.47 1.08
N ALA A 90 -9.47 -7.15 2.37
CA ALA A 90 -9.21 -5.79 2.81
C ALA A 90 -7.89 -5.23 2.24
N ALA A 91 -6.84 -6.07 2.12
CA ALA A 91 -5.59 -5.69 1.47
C ALA A 91 -5.77 -5.35 -0.02
N VAL A 92 -6.61 -6.10 -0.74
CA VAL A 92 -6.98 -5.77 -2.13
C VAL A 92 -7.75 -4.46 -2.17
N VAL A 93 -8.85 -4.35 -1.41
CA VAL A 93 -9.78 -3.21 -1.43
C VAL A 93 -9.04 -1.91 -1.15
N ARG A 94 -8.13 -1.88 -0.15
CA ARG A 94 -7.40 -0.64 0.15
C ARG A 94 -6.46 -0.19 -0.97
N ASN A 95 -5.93 -1.13 -1.74
CA ASN A 95 -5.02 -0.86 -2.85
C ASN A 95 -5.75 -0.65 -4.19
N VAL A 96 -7.08 -0.83 -4.28
CA VAL A 96 -7.86 -0.56 -5.50
C VAL A 96 -7.63 0.87 -6.01
N THR A 97 -7.55 1.84 -5.11
CA THR A 97 -7.28 3.24 -5.48
C THR A 97 -5.94 3.41 -6.21
N LYS A 98 -4.94 2.57 -5.93
CA LYS A 98 -3.69 2.52 -6.68
C LYS A 98 -3.85 1.82 -8.02
N ILE A 99 -4.65 0.75 -8.11
CA ILE A 99 -4.86 0.01 -9.35
C ILE A 99 -5.58 0.90 -10.38
N VAL A 100 -6.66 1.56 -9.97
CA VAL A 100 -7.43 2.47 -10.84
C VAL A 100 -6.63 3.72 -11.18
N GLY A 101 -5.79 4.17 -10.24
CA GLY A 101 -5.05 5.42 -10.33
C GLY A 101 -3.64 5.38 -10.88
N GLY A 102 -3.01 4.21 -10.86
CA GLY A 102 -1.58 4.03 -11.08
C GLY A 102 -0.72 4.91 -10.16
N ALA A 103 0.42 5.36 -10.70
CA ALA A 103 1.32 6.33 -10.08
C ALA A 103 0.93 7.79 -10.35
N SER A 104 -0.36 8.07 -10.59
CA SER A 104 -0.84 9.43 -10.87
C SER A 104 -0.54 10.36 -9.69
N LEU A 105 0.25 11.40 -9.95
CA LEU A 105 0.58 12.46 -8.98
C LEU A 105 -0.67 13.06 -8.34
N LEU A 106 -1.75 13.23 -9.12
CA LEU A 106 -3.01 13.77 -8.61
C LEU A 106 -3.65 12.86 -7.56
N LEU A 107 -3.60 11.54 -7.74
CA LEU A 107 -4.18 10.59 -6.79
C LEU A 107 -3.29 10.38 -5.56
N ILE A 108 -1.98 10.55 -5.71
CA ILE A 108 -1.04 10.63 -4.59
C ILE A 108 -1.38 11.86 -3.73
N LEU A 109 -1.53 13.03 -4.34
CA LEU A 109 -1.89 14.27 -3.65
C LEU A 109 -3.29 14.17 -3.01
N ALA A 110 -4.27 13.63 -3.72
CA ALA A 110 -5.60 13.37 -3.15
C ALA A 110 -5.52 12.42 -1.95
N GLY A 111 -4.68 11.38 -2.01
CA GLY A 111 -4.43 10.49 -0.89
C GLY A 111 -3.86 11.20 0.33
N VAL A 112 -2.94 12.16 0.14
CA VAL A 112 -2.42 13.01 1.23
C VAL A 112 -3.53 13.86 1.85
N VAL A 113 -4.37 14.48 1.03
CA VAL A 113 -5.51 15.28 1.49
C VAL A 113 -6.48 14.41 2.30
N PHE A 114 -6.86 13.23 1.81
CA PHE A 114 -7.78 12.34 2.53
C PHE A 114 -7.25 11.84 3.87
N ILE A 115 -5.93 11.64 3.98
CA ILE A 115 -5.30 11.30 5.28
C ILE A 115 -5.39 12.50 6.22
N ALA A 116 -5.02 13.69 5.74
CA ALA A 116 -5.00 14.91 6.56
C ALA A 116 -6.40 15.33 7.03
N ASP A 117 -7.41 15.07 6.22
CA ASP A 117 -8.83 15.33 6.52
C ASP A 117 -9.49 14.22 7.37
N SER A 118 -8.82 13.07 7.55
CA SER A 118 -9.38 11.96 8.32
C SER A 118 -8.99 12.06 9.80
N PRO A 119 -9.95 11.95 10.74
CA PRO A 119 -9.64 11.82 12.16
C PRO A 119 -8.86 10.53 12.49
N ASN A 120 -8.91 9.54 11.59
CA ASN A 120 -8.20 8.26 11.73
C ASN A 120 -6.96 8.18 10.81
N SER A 121 -6.54 9.28 10.20
CA SER A 121 -5.42 9.32 9.25
C SER A 121 -5.57 8.31 8.08
N GLN A 122 -6.81 8.07 7.63
CA GLN A 122 -7.13 7.08 6.59
C GLN A 122 -7.18 7.69 5.19
N ARG A 123 -6.58 7.00 4.20
CA ARG A 123 -6.79 7.26 2.77
C ARG A 123 -8.18 6.77 2.35
N LEU A 124 -8.65 7.18 1.17
CA LEU A 124 -9.90 6.67 0.61
C LEU A 124 -9.97 5.14 0.58
N GLY A 125 -8.90 4.47 0.13
CA GLY A 125 -8.82 3.01 0.14
C GLY A 125 -8.87 2.40 1.54
N ASP A 126 -8.23 3.04 2.53
CA ASP A 126 -8.24 2.56 3.91
C ASP A 126 -9.64 2.64 4.52
N ARG A 127 -10.42 3.69 4.18
CA ARG A 127 -11.83 3.86 4.59
C ARG A 127 -12.73 2.82 3.94
N LEU A 128 -12.49 2.48 2.67
CA LEU A 128 -13.28 1.45 1.97
C LEU A 128 -12.99 0.03 2.48
N ALA A 129 -11.80 -0.19 3.03
CA ALA A 129 -11.35 -1.47 3.54
C ALA A 129 -11.48 -1.60 5.07
N ASP A 130 -12.03 -0.59 5.75
CA ASP A 130 -12.11 -0.51 7.22
C ASP A 130 -10.78 -0.83 7.91
N THR A 131 -9.71 -0.15 7.48
CA THR A 131 -8.35 -0.41 7.97
C THR A 131 -7.63 0.83 8.47
N LEU A 132 -6.67 0.63 9.37
CA LEU A 132 -5.85 1.64 9.99
C LEU A 132 -4.37 1.35 9.74
N VAL A 133 -3.54 2.38 9.70
CA VAL A 133 -2.08 2.21 9.70
C VAL A 133 -1.54 2.77 11.00
N VAL A 134 -0.87 1.91 11.75
CA VAL A 134 -0.35 2.18 13.08
C VAL A 134 1.17 2.09 13.11
N ARG A 135 1.79 2.71 14.10
CA ARG A 135 3.22 2.51 14.38
C ARG A 135 3.40 1.20 15.14
N VAL A 136 4.53 0.53 14.89
CA VAL A 136 4.98 -0.68 15.59
C VAL A 136 6.14 -0.34 16.51
#